data_AF-A0A6V7KRR9-F1
#
_entry.id   AF-A0A6V7KRR9-F1
#
_cell.length_a   1.000
_cell.length_b   1.000
_cell.length_c   1.000
_cell.angle_alpha   90.00
_cell.angle_beta   90.00
_cell.angle_gamma   90.00
#
_symmetry.space_group_name_H-M   'P 1'
#
loop_
_entity.id
_entity.type
_entity.pdbx_description
1 polymer ?
#
loop_
_entity_poly.entity_id
_entity_poly.type
_entity_poly.pdbx_seq_one_letter_code
_entity_poly.pdbx_strand_id
1 'polypeptide(L)'
;AEVLDHVLYRMGILTVLRSKVKNAVIGMMITASHNEEPDNGVKIVDPAGEMLESSWEAIATELANVPDAELTATLKKIINEHKINADAPANVIVGRDTRESGFSLSRAAIDGVNAANGSIKDFGVITTPQLHYLVACSNDPSYGEPTVEGYFSKLADAFLKVKEAKNRDAYVGEIYLDAANGVGAPAAKEFQNLLEGKLCIRVFNDGNGALNNK
;
A
#
# COMPACT_ATOMS: atom_id res chain seq x y z
N ALA A 1 3.70 -2.40 -17.75
CA ALA A 1 2.49 -1.80 -17.13
C ALA A 1 1.26 -1.78 -18.04
N GLU A 2 1.42 -1.69 -19.37
CA GLU A 2 0.35 -1.44 -20.36
C GLU A 2 -0.81 -2.46 -20.37
N VAL A 3 -0.59 -3.67 -19.86
CA VAL A 3 -1.60 -4.75 -19.83
C VAL A 3 -2.37 -4.83 -18.51
N LEU A 4 -2.09 -3.95 -17.54
CA LEU A 4 -2.57 -4.10 -16.16
C LEU A 4 -3.89 -3.37 -15.87
N ASP A 5 -4.38 -2.48 -16.73
CA ASP A 5 -5.61 -1.70 -16.47
C ASP A 5 -6.81 -2.58 -16.08
N HIS A 6 -7.12 -3.59 -16.90
CA HIS A 6 -8.23 -4.53 -16.62
C HIS A 6 -7.98 -5.36 -15.35
N VAL A 7 -6.72 -5.71 -15.06
CA VAL A 7 -6.34 -6.44 -13.85
C VAL A 7 -6.62 -5.58 -12.63
N LEU A 8 -6.17 -4.31 -12.62
CA LEU A 8 -6.37 -3.39 -11.51
C LEU A 8 -7.85 -3.11 -11.26
N TYR A 9 -8.63 -2.92 -12.32
CA TYR A 9 -10.08 -2.78 -12.20
C TYR A 9 -10.70 -3.97 -11.48
N ARG A 10 -10.36 -5.20 -11.89
CA ARG A 10 -10.88 -6.42 -11.25
C ARG A 10 -10.33 -6.62 -9.84
N MET A 11 -9.10 -6.19 -9.55
CA MET A 11 -8.56 -6.20 -8.19
C MET A 11 -9.26 -5.19 -7.28
N GLY A 12 -9.65 -4.02 -7.79
CA GLY A 12 -10.50 -3.07 -7.06
C GLY A 12 -11.82 -3.70 -6.62
N ILE A 13 -12.48 -4.44 -7.51
CA ILE A 13 -13.69 -5.22 -7.18
C ILE A 13 -13.39 -6.28 -6.10
N LEU A 14 -12.32 -7.05 -6.28
CA LEU A 14 -11.94 -8.10 -5.32
C LEU A 14 -11.66 -7.53 -3.92
N THR A 15 -10.99 -6.38 -3.83
CA THR A 15 -10.69 -5.69 -2.58
C THR A 15 -11.97 -5.28 -1.85
N VAL A 16 -13.02 -4.86 -2.58
CA VAL A 16 -14.35 -4.61 -2.00
C VAL A 16 -14.98 -5.89 -1.46
N LEU A 17 -14.97 -6.98 -2.24
CA LEU A 17 -15.50 -8.26 -1.80
C LEU A 17 -14.78 -8.76 -0.53
N ARG A 18 -13.45 -8.60 -0.48
CA ARG A 18 -12.62 -8.95 0.68
C ARG A 18 -12.98 -8.11 1.89
N SER A 19 -13.18 -6.81 1.71
CA SER A 19 -13.60 -5.89 2.79
C SER A 19 -14.95 -6.28 3.37
N LYS A 20 -15.94 -6.63 2.52
CA LYS A 20 -17.25 -7.14 2.97
C LYS A 20 -17.14 -8.44 3.77
N VAL A 21 -16.29 -9.37 3.34
CA VAL A 21 -16.06 -10.65 4.03
C VAL A 21 -15.41 -10.47 5.39
N LYS A 22 -14.41 -9.59 5.48
CA LYS A 22 -13.70 -9.32 6.73
C LYS A 22 -14.42 -8.33 7.64
N ASN A 23 -15.41 -7.62 7.10
CA ASN A 23 -16.04 -6.47 7.75
C ASN A 23 -15.00 -5.48 8.28
N ALA A 24 -14.02 -5.15 7.43
CA ALA A 24 -12.80 -4.44 7.80
C ALA A 24 -12.25 -3.63 6.61
N VAL A 25 -11.40 -2.65 6.90
CA VAL A 25 -10.66 -1.88 5.90
C VAL A 25 -9.60 -2.76 5.24
N ILE A 26 -9.54 -2.77 3.91
CA ILE A 26 -8.55 -3.54 3.13
C ILE A 26 -7.71 -2.58 2.30
N GLY A 27 -6.40 -2.84 2.19
CA GLY A 27 -5.47 -2.02 1.41
C GLY A 27 -5.21 -2.54 0.02
N MET A 28 -4.82 -1.63 -0.88
CA MET A 28 -4.31 -1.94 -2.21
C MET A 28 -3.08 -1.06 -2.51
N MET A 29 -1.92 -1.70 -2.67
CA MET A 29 -0.66 -1.05 -3.03
C MET A 29 -0.35 -1.24 -4.50
N ILE A 30 -0.15 -0.15 -5.24
CA ILE A 30 0.23 -0.20 -6.65
C ILE A 30 1.73 0.05 -6.76
N THR A 31 2.47 -1.02 -7.04
CA THR A 31 3.93 -1.02 -7.11
C THR A 31 4.43 -2.32 -7.71
N ALA A 32 5.56 -2.27 -8.42
CA ALA A 32 6.38 -3.45 -8.71
C ALA A 32 7.70 -3.47 -7.93
N SER A 33 7.81 -2.71 -6.83
CA SER A 33 8.96 -2.74 -5.92
C SER A 33 10.30 -2.57 -6.66
N HIS A 34 11.12 -3.61 -6.70
CA HIS A 34 12.48 -3.60 -7.28
C HIS A 34 12.53 -3.83 -8.80
N ASN A 35 11.39 -4.11 -9.44
CA ASN A 35 11.33 -4.29 -10.90
C ASN A 35 11.77 -3.03 -11.65
N GLU A 36 12.05 -3.17 -12.94
CA GLU A 36 12.36 -2.07 -13.84
C GLU A 36 11.16 -1.11 -13.99
N GLU A 37 11.42 0.17 -14.24
CA GLU A 37 10.41 1.25 -14.28
C GLU A 37 9.18 0.98 -15.16
N PRO A 38 9.27 0.35 -16.34
CA PRO A 38 8.11 0.04 -17.18
C PRO A 38 7.13 -0.98 -16.57
N ASP A 39 7.56 -1.77 -15.59
CA ASP A 39 6.70 -2.71 -14.87
C ASP A 39 5.81 -1.98 -13.85
N ASN A 40 4.72 -2.62 -13.48
CA ASN A 40 3.95 -2.24 -12.30
C ASN A 40 3.20 -3.46 -11.76
N GLY A 41 2.45 -3.30 -10.69
CA GLY A 41 1.70 -4.39 -10.10
C GLY A 41 0.77 -3.90 -9.00
N VAL A 42 0.10 -4.84 -8.37
CA VAL A 42 -0.82 -4.57 -7.26
C VAL A 42 -0.67 -5.62 -6.18
N LYS A 43 -0.74 -5.18 -4.92
CA LYS A 43 -0.78 -6.04 -3.73
C LYS A 43 -1.99 -5.69 -2.89
N ILE A 44 -2.73 -6.69 -2.43
CA ILE A 44 -3.85 -6.51 -1.50
C ILE A 44 -3.35 -6.78 -0.07
N VAL A 45 -3.78 -5.94 0.86
CA VAL A 45 -3.36 -5.96 2.27
C VAL A 45 -4.58 -6.20 3.15
N ASP A 46 -4.53 -7.26 3.94
CA ASP A 46 -5.59 -7.67 4.87
C ASP A 46 -5.58 -6.84 6.18
N PRO A 47 -6.60 -6.99 7.05
CA PRO A 47 -6.92 -5.99 8.06
C PRO A 47 -5.83 -5.65 9.09
N ALA A 48 -4.98 -6.60 9.48
CA ALA A 48 -3.89 -6.37 10.43
C ALA A 48 -2.63 -5.81 9.75
N GLY A 49 -2.71 -5.42 8.47
CA GLY A 49 -1.57 -4.97 7.68
C GLY A 49 -0.74 -6.14 7.12
N GLU A 50 -1.28 -7.35 7.12
CA GLU A 50 -0.69 -8.54 6.53
C GLU A 50 -0.99 -8.64 5.02
N MET A 51 -0.27 -9.51 4.33
CA MET A 51 -0.58 -9.82 2.93
C MET A 51 -1.94 -10.52 2.83
N LEU A 52 -2.62 -10.37 1.69
CA LEU A 52 -3.83 -11.13 1.38
C LEU A 52 -3.67 -12.61 1.72
N GLU A 53 -4.65 -13.17 2.42
CA GLU A 53 -4.73 -14.60 2.72
C GLU A 53 -4.56 -15.45 1.45
N SER A 54 -3.63 -16.41 1.47
CA SER A 54 -3.23 -17.18 0.29
C SER A 54 -4.38 -17.92 -0.41
N SER A 55 -5.43 -18.30 0.31
CA SER A 55 -6.63 -18.91 -0.28
C SER A 55 -7.37 -17.97 -1.26
N TRP A 56 -7.19 -16.66 -1.12
CA TRP A 56 -7.77 -15.63 -1.99
C TRP A 56 -6.89 -15.27 -3.20
N GLU A 57 -5.62 -15.69 -3.24
CA GLU A 57 -4.74 -15.46 -4.39
C GLU A 57 -5.23 -16.21 -5.63
N ALA A 58 -5.82 -17.40 -5.45
CA ALA A 58 -6.45 -18.16 -6.52
C ALA A 58 -7.66 -17.40 -7.12
N ILE A 59 -8.45 -16.74 -6.27
CA ILE A 59 -9.60 -15.93 -6.68
C ILE A 59 -9.13 -14.69 -7.46
N ALA A 60 -8.07 -14.03 -6.98
CA ALA A 60 -7.44 -12.92 -7.69
C ALA A 60 -6.96 -13.35 -9.08
N THR A 61 -6.34 -14.53 -9.18
CA THR A 61 -5.88 -15.10 -10.44
C THR A 61 -7.04 -15.44 -11.37
N GLU A 62 -8.12 -16.05 -10.87
CA GLU A 62 -9.32 -16.35 -11.66
C GLU A 62 -9.94 -15.06 -12.21
N LEU A 63 -10.10 -14.04 -11.36
CA LEU A 63 -10.62 -12.74 -11.78
C LEU A 63 -9.71 -12.03 -12.77
N ALA A 64 -8.38 -12.09 -12.63
CA ALA A 64 -7.49 -11.48 -13.60
C ALA A 64 -7.62 -12.11 -15.00
N ASN A 65 -7.88 -13.42 -15.07
CA ASN A 65 -7.84 -14.18 -16.32
C ASN A 65 -9.20 -14.46 -16.98
N VAL A 66 -10.32 -14.28 -16.26
CA VAL A 66 -11.66 -14.60 -16.80
C VAL A 66 -11.99 -13.73 -18.03
N PRO A 67 -12.61 -14.27 -19.09
CA PRO A 67 -13.13 -13.45 -20.18
C PRO A 67 -14.17 -12.43 -19.69
N ASP A 68 -14.23 -11.26 -20.32
CA ASP A 68 -15.18 -10.20 -19.91
C ASP A 68 -16.64 -10.69 -19.90
N ALA A 69 -17.01 -11.55 -20.85
CA ALA A 69 -18.35 -12.13 -20.96
C ALA A 69 -18.74 -13.00 -19.75
N GLU A 70 -17.74 -13.53 -19.02
CA GLU A 70 -17.93 -14.44 -17.89
C GLU A 70 -17.69 -13.75 -16.53
N LEU A 71 -17.13 -12.54 -16.51
CA LEU A 71 -16.76 -11.82 -15.29
C LEU A 71 -17.91 -11.70 -14.29
N THR A 72 -19.11 -11.33 -14.74
CA THR A 72 -20.28 -11.20 -13.86
C THR A 72 -20.70 -12.54 -13.25
N ALA A 73 -20.61 -13.63 -14.00
CA ALA A 73 -20.94 -14.96 -13.51
C ALA A 73 -19.93 -15.42 -12.44
N THR A 74 -18.64 -15.19 -12.69
CA THR A 74 -17.56 -15.48 -11.73
C THR A 74 -17.69 -14.66 -10.45
N LEU A 75 -18.01 -13.37 -10.54
CA LEU A 75 -18.26 -12.54 -9.34
C LEU A 75 -19.44 -13.06 -8.52
N LYS A 76 -20.54 -13.46 -9.15
CA LYS A 76 -21.70 -14.07 -8.46
C LYS A 76 -21.32 -15.39 -7.77
N LYS A 77 -20.50 -16.22 -8.42
CA LYS A 77 -19.97 -17.45 -7.83
C LYS A 77 -19.18 -17.15 -6.56
N ILE A 78 -18.21 -16.22 -6.62
CA ILE A 78 -17.39 -15.81 -5.47
C ILE A 78 -18.27 -15.28 -4.32
N ILE A 79 -19.24 -14.41 -4.63
CA ILE A 79 -20.17 -13.86 -3.64
C ILE A 79 -20.93 -14.97 -2.92
N ASN A 80 -21.43 -15.96 -3.65
CA ASN A 80 -22.19 -17.07 -3.07
C ASN A 80 -21.30 -18.03 -2.26
N GLU A 81 -20.15 -18.42 -2.79
CA GLU A 81 -19.21 -19.35 -2.13
C GLU A 81 -18.69 -18.79 -0.80
N HIS A 82 -18.38 -17.50 -0.76
CA HIS A 82 -17.90 -16.82 0.44
C HIS A 82 -19.02 -16.19 1.28
N LYS A 83 -20.29 -16.41 0.91
CA LYS A 83 -21.49 -15.88 1.59
C LYS A 83 -21.39 -14.37 1.87
N ILE A 84 -20.93 -13.63 0.86
CA ILE A 84 -20.66 -12.20 0.98
C ILE A 84 -21.99 -11.46 1.07
N ASN A 85 -22.19 -10.72 2.18
CA ASN A 85 -23.34 -9.84 2.30
C ASN A 85 -23.17 -8.63 1.37
N ALA A 86 -24.02 -8.52 0.35
CA ALA A 86 -24.00 -7.42 -0.61
C ALA A 86 -24.22 -6.05 0.04
N ASP A 87 -24.97 -6.00 1.15
CA ASP A 87 -25.31 -4.77 1.87
C ASP A 87 -24.26 -4.38 2.92
N ALA A 88 -23.26 -5.24 3.19
CA ALA A 88 -22.19 -4.91 4.11
C ALA A 88 -21.37 -3.71 3.59
N PRO A 89 -20.97 -2.77 4.46
CA PRO A 89 -20.08 -1.69 4.06
C PRO A 89 -18.72 -2.27 3.63
N ALA A 90 -18.07 -1.59 2.70
CA ALA A 90 -16.71 -1.90 2.27
C ALA A 90 -15.87 -0.63 2.27
N ASN A 91 -14.69 -0.70 2.85
CA ASN A 91 -13.76 0.42 2.97
C ASN A 91 -12.40 -0.01 2.43
N VAL A 92 -11.88 0.76 1.48
CA VAL A 92 -10.64 0.46 0.78
C VAL A 92 -9.66 1.61 0.93
N ILE A 93 -8.41 1.29 1.24
CA ILE A 93 -7.29 2.23 1.22
C ILE A 93 -6.43 1.95 -0.02
N VAL A 94 -6.11 2.99 -0.79
CA VAL A 94 -5.26 2.87 -1.98
C VAL A 94 -4.00 3.73 -1.81
N GLY A 95 -2.87 3.21 -2.26
CA GLY A 95 -1.61 3.95 -2.38
C GLY A 95 -0.78 3.41 -3.54
N ARG A 96 0.18 4.21 -3.99
CA ARG A 96 1.07 3.87 -5.11
C ARG A 96 2.50 4.36 -4.88
N ASP A 97 3.45 3.75 -5.58
CA ASP A 97 4.81 4.27 -5.66
C ASP A 97 4.95 5.40 -6.70
N THR A 98 6.20 5.75 -7.02
CA THR A 98 6.56 6.83 -7.95
C THR A 98 6.56 6.43 -9.43
N ARG A 99 6.19 5.20 -9.80
CA ARG A 99 6.14 4.77 -11.21
C ARG A 99 5.14 5.63 -11.99
N GLU A 100 5.51 6.02 -13.21
CA GLU A 100 4.69 6.84 -14.10
C GLU A 100 3.29 6.24 -14.32
N SER A 101 3.24 4.93 -14.60
CA SER A 101 1.99 4.17 -14.79
C SER A 101 1.12 4.07 -13.52
N GLY A 102 1.65 4.39 -12.34
CA GLY A 102 0.95 4.25 -11.08
C GLY A 102 -0.33 5.09 -10.99
N PHE A 103 -0.35 6.29 -11.60
CA PHE A 103 -1.52 7.16 -11.57
C PHE A 103 -2.69 6.62 -12.39
N SER A 104 -2.45 6.15 -13.61
CA SER A 104 -3.53 5.56 -14.43
C SER A 104 -4.04 4.26 -13.82
N LEU A 105 -3.12 3.42 -13.33
CA LEU A 105 -3.45 2.14 -12.70
C LEU A 105 -4.24 2.32 -11.39
N SER A 106 -3.95 3.37 -10.59
CA SER A 106 -4.74 3.66 -9.39
C SER A 106 -6.16 4.05 -9.72
N ARG A 107 -6.39 4.81 -10.79
CA ARG A 107 -7.74 5.11 -11.25
C ARG A 107 -8.49 3.86 -11.72
N ALA A 108 -7.86 2.98 -12.50
CA ALA A 108 -8.49 1.74 -12.94
C ALA A 108 -8.95 0.90 -11.74
N ALA A 109 -8.11 0.83 -10.70
CA ALA A 109 -8.45 0.15 -9.45
C ALA A 109 -9.61 0.83 -8.70
N ILE A 110 -9.58 2.16 -8.60
CA ILE A 110 -10.64 2.97 -8.00
C ILE A 110 -11.97 2.79 -8.75
N ASP A 111 -11.95 2.74 -10.08
CA ASP A 111 -13.14 2.48 -10.90
C ASP A 111 -13.75 1.11 -10.58
N GLY A 112 -12.91 0.10 -10.34
CA GLY A 112 -13.34 -1.22 -9.87
C GLY A 112 -13.98 -1.18 -8.48
N VAL A 113 -13.39 -0.43 -7.55
CA VAL A 113 -13.95 -0.25 -6.21
C VAL A 113 -15.31 0.46 -6.27
N ASN A 114 -15.43 1.52 -7.07
CA ASN A 114 -16.67 2.26 -7.29
C ASN A 114 -17.75 1.36 -7.92
N ALA A 115 -17.39 0.56 -8.93
CA ALA A 115 -18.32 -0.37 -9.58
C ALA A 115 -18.88 -1.44 -8.63
N ALA A 116 -18.13 -1.78 -7.57
CA ALA A 116 -18.54 -2.71 -6.52
C ALA A 116 -19.18 -2.02 -5.29
N ASN A 117 -19.44 -0.71 -5.35
CA ASN A 117 -19.99 0.12 -4.27
C ASN A 117 -19.15 0.11 -2.98
N GLY A 118 -17.82 0.20 -3.11
CA GLY A 118 -16.91 0.40 -1.98
C GLY A 118 -16.61 1.88 -1.71
N SER A 119 -16.39 2.23 -0.45
CA SER A 119 -15.84 3.52 -0.03
C SER A 119 -14.31 3.52 -0.14
N ILE A 120 -13.71 4.62 -0.59
CA ILE A 120 -12.28 4.69 -0.90
C ILE A 120 -11.63 5.84 -0.13
N LYS A 121 -10.42 5.59 0.37
CA LYS A 121 -9.46 6.62 0.78
C LYS A 121 -8.16 6.45 -0.02
N ASP A 122 -7.90 7.38 -0.94
CA ASP A 122 -6.66 7.42 -1.73
C ASP A 122 -5.61 8.28 -1.02
N PHE A 123 -4.46 7.69 -0.72
CA PHE A 123 -3.32 8.37 -0.10
C PHE A 123 -2.25 8.79 -1.12
N GLY A 124 -2.47 8.53 -2.41
CA GLY A 124 -1.55 8.91 -3.47
C GLY A 124 -0.19 8.22 -3.35
N VAL A 125 0.89 9.01 -3.40
CA VAL A 125 2.27 8.49 -3.38
C VAL A 125 2.70 8.20 -1.96
N ILE A 126 2.79 6.93 -1.61
CA ILE A 126 3.25 6.45 -0.30
C ILE A 126 4.13 5.21 -0.47
N THR A 127 4.90 4.89 0.55
CA THR A 127 5.67 3.64 0.61
C THR A 127 4.75 2.46 0.92
N THR A 128 5.14 1.25 0.51
CA THR A 128 4.40 0.02 0.87
C THR A 128 4.23 -0.13 2.40
N PRO A 129 5.25 0.07 3.25
CA PRO A 129 5.06 0.01 4.70
C PRO A 129 4.07 1.04 5.26
N GLN A 130 4.01 2.24 4.67
CA GLN A 130 3.00 3.24 5.07
C GLN A 130 1.59 2.75 4.77
N LEU A 131 1.34 2.15 3.59
CA LEU A 131 0.03 1.57 3.28
C LEU A 131 -0.35 0.49 4.32
N HIS A 132 0.57 -0.44 4.61
CA HIS A 132 0.33 -1.50 5.60
C HIS A 132 0.02 -0.91 6.99
N TYR A 133 0.73 0.13 7.41
CA TYR A 133 0.46 0.85 8.65
C TYR A 133 -0.94 1.47 8.68
N LEU A 134 -1.33 2.15 7.59
CA LEU A 134 -2.63 2.80 7.49
C LEU A 134 -3.78 1.79 7.59
N VAL A 135 -3.65 0.63 6.95
CA VAL A 135 -4.63 -0.47 7.05
C VAL A 135 -4.71 -0.99 8.49
N ALA A 136 -3.57 -1.33 9.09
CA ALA A 136 -3.53 -1.83 10.46
C ALA A 136 -4.16 -0.85 11.47
N CYS A 137 -3.77 0.43 11.43
CA CYS A 137 -4.32 1.47 12.30
C CYS A 137 -5.81 1.75 12.06
N SER A 138 -6.29 1.61 10.82
CA SER A 138 -7.70 1.84 10.50
C SER A 138 -8.61 0.73 11.05
N ASN A 139 -8.05 -0.47 11.26
CA ASN A 139 -8.78 -1.60 11.84
C ASN A 139 -8.51 -1.80 13.34
N ASP A 140 -7.35 -1.34 13.83
CA ASP A 140 -6.97 -1.35 15.24
C ASP A 140 -6.38 0.02 15.65
N PRO A 141 -7.22 0.92 16.21
CA PRO A 141 -6.77 2.23 16.68
C PRO A 141 -5.71 2.18 17.79
N SER A 142 -5.54 1.04 18.48
CA SER A 142 -4.49 0.89 19.49
C SER A 142 -3.09 0.79 18.89
N TYR A 143 -3.00 0.43 17.59
CA TYR A 143 -1.73 0.38 16.89
C TYR A 143 -1.18 1.78 16.58
N GLY A 144 -2.03 2.79 16.38
CA GLY A 144 -1.62 4.17 16.12
C GLY A 144 -2.66 4.94 15.31
N GLU A 145 -2.33 6.20 15.00
CA GLU A 145 -3.22 7.07 14.23
C GLU A 145 -3.16 6.73 12.72
N PRO A 146 -4.29 6.50 12.02
CA PRO A 146 -4.30 6.06 10.62
C PRO A 146 -4.03 7.20 9.62
N THR A 147 -2.89 7.87 9.78
CA THR A 147 -2.37 8.96 8.94
C THR A 147 -0.90 8.74 8.60
N VAL A 148 -0.42 9.40 7.54
CA VAL A 148 1.00 9.32 7.14
C VAL A 148 1.87 10.02 8.19
N GLU A 149 1.36 11.09 8.80
CA GLU A 149 1.97 11.78 9.92
C GLU A 149 2.06 10.86 11.15
N GLY A 150 0.99 10.09 11.44
CA GLY A 150 0.97 9.09 12.51
C GLY A 150 2.04 8.01 12.34
N TYR A 151 2.28 7.56 11.10
CA TYR A 151 3.37 6.63 10.78
C TYR A 151 4.74 7.21 11.15
N PHE A 152 5.03 8.44 10.72
CA PHE A 152 6.32 9.07 10.99
C PHE A 152 6.50 9.38 12.48
N SER A 153 5.50 9.95 13.14
CA SER A 153 5.54 10.24 14.57
C SER A 153 5.76 8.99 15.40
N LYS A 154 5.04 7.89 15.13
CA LYS A 154 5.22 6.62 15.84
C LYS A 154 6.65 6.08 15.72
N LEU A 155 7.23 6.14 14.52
CA LEU A 155 8.61 5.68 14.29
C LEU A 155 9.63 6.62 14.96
N ALA A 156 9.45 7.94 14.87
CA ALA A 156 10.36 8.92 15.43
C ALA A 156 10.38 8.84 16.96
N ASP A 157 9.21 8.76 17.59
CA ASP A 157 9.07 8.60 19.05
C ASP A 157 9.77 7.34 19.55
N ALA A 158 9.59 6.21 18.85
CA ALA A 158 10.24 4.96 19.20
C ALA A 158 11.77 5.07 19.08
N PHE A 159 12.25 5.67 17.98
CA PHE A 159 13.69 5.89 17.74
C PHE A 159 14.31 6.77 18.84
N LEU A 160 13.69 7.91 19.16
CA LEU A 160 14.17 8.84 20.17
C LEU A 160 14.23 8.19 21.56
N LYS A 161 13.19 7.44 21.97
CA LYS A 161 13.18 6.68 23.23
C LYS A 161 14.31 5.66 23.32
N VAL A 162 14.58 4.92 22.24
CA VAL A 162 15.68 3.94 22.21
C VAL A 162 17.04 4.63 22.29
N LYS A 163 17.22 5.76 21.60
CA LYS A 163 18.47 6.54 21.64
C LYS A 163 18.71 7.14 23.03
N GLU A 164 17.69 7.63 23.72
CA GLU A 164 17.83 8.12 25.09
C GLU A 164 18.27 7.03 26.08
N ALA A 165 17.81 5.79 25.88
CA ALA A 165 18.10 4.65 26.76
C ALA A 165 19.51 4.04 26.56
N LYS A 166 20.27 4.44 25.54
CA LYS A 166 21.57 3.83 25.18
C LYS A 166 22.70 4.87 25.17
N ASN A 167 23.92 4.40 25.50
CA ASN A 167 25.12 5.23 25.64
C ASN A 167 25.30 6.19 24.44
N ARG A 168 25.34 7.48 24.73
CA ARG A 168 25.25 8.57 23.73
C ARG A 168 26.46 8.61 22.79
N ASP A 169 27.60 8.10 23.23
CA ASP A 169 28.92 8.38 22.64
C ASP A 169 29.48 7.23 21.77
N ALA A 170 28.73 6.15 21.58
CA ALA A 170 29.22 4.97 20.85
C ALA A 170 29.08 5.06 19.32
N TYR A 171 28.36 6.07 18.79
CA TYR A 171 28.10 6.18 17.35
C TYR A 171 27.90 7.62 16.88
N VAL A 172 28.32 7.89 15.64
CA VAL A 172 28.02 9.12 14.92
C VAL A 172 26.60 9.00 14.37
N GLY A 173 25.72 9.94 14.75
CA GLY A 173 24.34 9.99 14.27
C GLY A 173 24.25 10.44 12.81
N GLU A 174 24.90 9.72 11.89
CA GLU A 174 24.88 10.00 10.45
C GLU A 174 24.79 8.70 9.67
N ILE A 175 23.91 8.66 8.67
CA ILE A 175 23.78 7.57 7.71
C ILE A 175 23.70 8.12 6.27
N TYR A 176 24.18 7.32 5.33
CA TYR A 176 24.11 7.60 3.89
C TYR A 176 23.09 6.61 3.32
N LEU A 177 21.99 7.13 2.78
CA LEU A 177 20.88 6.34 2.26
C LEU A 177 20.81 6.48 0.75
N ASP A 178 21.07 5.40 0.03
CA ASP A 178 20.64 5.27 -1.36
C ASP A 178 19.14 4.93 -1.38
N ALA A 179 18.34 5.84 -1.93
CA ALA A 179 16.88 5.69 -2.00
C ALA A 179 16.37 5.19 -3.36
N ALA A 180 17.28 4.72 -4.24
CA ALA A 180 16.97 4.06 -5.51
C ALA A 180 16.07 4.88 -6.48
N ASN A 181 16.07 6.20 -6.35
CA ASN A 181 15.17 7.15 -7.00
C ASN A 181 13.67 6.90 -6.75
N GLY A 182 13.35 6.17 -5.67
CA GLY A 182 11.99 5.75 -5.34
C GLY A 182 11.30 6.60 -4.27
N VAL A 183 10.06 6.22 -3.98
CA VAL A 183 9.20 6.84 -2.96
C VAL A 183 9.82 6.86 -1.54
N GLY A 184 10.82 6.03 -1.27
CA GLY A 184 11.56 6.04 0.00
C GLY A 184 12.36 7.34 0.23
N ALA A 185 12.77 8.04 -0.84
CA ALA A 185 13.55 9.27 -0.73
C ALA A 185 12.79 10.41 -0.02
N PRO A 186 11.58 10.83 -0.46
CA PRO A 186 10.80 11.82 0.28
C PRO A 186 10.41 11.33 1.67
N ALA A 187 10.12 10.02 1.84
CA ALA A 187 9.77 9.48 3.15
C ALA A 187 10.92 9.56 4.16
N ALA A 188 12.16 9.31 3.73
CA ALA A 188 13.33 9.45 4.59
C ALA A 188 13.61 10.90 4.99
N LYS A 189 13.38 11.85 4.06
CA LYS A 189 13.48 13.29 4.33
C LYS A 189 12.44 13.72 5.38
N GLU A 190 11.21 13.26 5.24
CA GLU A 190 10.14 13.57 6.20
C GLU A 190 10.41 12.97 7.58
N PHE A 191 10.82 11.71 7.64
CA PHE A 191 11.22 11.06 8.89
C PHE A 191 12.34 11.81 9.60
N GLN A 192 13.39 12.23 8.87
CA GLN A 192 14.51 13.00 9.43
C GLN A 192 14.05 14.30 10.11
N ASN A 193 13.04 14.99 9.56
CA ASN A 193 12.53 16.25 10.13
C ASN A 193 12.03 16.08 11.57
N LEU A 194 11.57 14.88 11.94
CA LEU A 194 11.08 14.55 13.29
C LEU A 194 12.18 14.09 14.25
N LEU A 195 13.42 13.89 13.79
CA LEU A 195 14.49 13.31 14.63
C LEU A 195 15.28 14.34 15.44
N GLU A 196 14.90 15.63 15.40
CA GLU A 196 15.52 16.71 16.20
C GLU A 196 17.07 16.74 16.10
N GLY A 197 17.61 16.43 14.91
CA GLY A 197 19.06 16.38 14.68
C GLY A 197 19.80 15.23 15.38
N LYS A 198 19.11 14.27 15.99
CA LYS A 198 19.72 13.08 16.61
C LYS A 198 20.26 12.07 15.59
N LEU A 199 19.81 12.17 14.34
CA LEU A 199 20.28 11.39 13.21
C LEU A 199 20.22 12.25 11.94
N CYS A 200 21.35 12.37 11.24
CA CYS A 200 21.44 12.93 9.90
C CYS A 200 21.37 11.79 8.87
N ILE A 201 20.42 11.88 7.95
CA ILE A 201 20.20 10.98 6.83
C ILE A 201 20.56 11.73 5.55
N ARG A 202 21.71 11.41 4.98
CA ARG A 202 22.14 11.91 3.66
C ARG A 202 21.53 11.04 2.59
N VAL A 203 20.48 11.52 1.94
CA VAL A 203 19.76 10.80 0.89
C VAL A 203 20.43 11.02 -0.47
N PHE A 204 20.69 9.92 -1.19
CA PHE A 204 21.19 9.87 -2.56
C PHE A 204 20.19 9.12 -3.43
N ASN A 205 20.28 9.31 -4.76
CA ASN A 205 19.33 8.75 -5.73
C ASN A 205 17.91 9.05 -5.26
N ASP A 206 17.54 10.33 -5.23
CA ASP A 206 16.37 10.83 -4.51
C ASP A 206 15.18 11.18 -5.43
N GLY A 207 15.20 10.67 -6.66
CA GLY A 207 14.15 10.88 -7.66
C GLY A 207 14.61 11.66 -8.90
N ASN A 208 15.89 12.01 -8.98
CA ASN A 208 16.48 12.74 -10.11
C ASN A 208 16.97 11.83 -11.25
N GLY A 209 16.77 10.51 -11.14
CA GLY A 209 17.15 9.52 -12.14
C GLY A 209 16.14 8.39 -12.26
N ALA A 210 16.41 7.44 -13.15
CA ALA A 210 15.53 6.29 -13.35
C ALA A 210 15.41 5.44 -12.08
N LEU A 211 14.19 4.95 -11.82
CA LEU A 211 13.86 4.11 -10.67
C LEU A 211 14.68 2.81 -10.71
N ASN A 212 15.31 2.45 -9.58
CA ASN A 212 16.13 1.24 -9.44
C ASN A 212 17.33 1.12 -10.41
N ASN A 213 17.76 2.22 -11.03
CA ASN A 213 18.95 2.20 -11.90
C ASN A 213 20.22 1.89 -11.09
N LYS A 214 21.01 0.92 -11.54
CA LYS A 214 22.18 0.37 -10.83
C LYS A 214 23.51 0.87 -11.40
#